data_AF-A0AAP2GD10-F1
#
_entry.id   AF-A0AAP2GD10-F1
#
_cell.length_a   1.000
_cell.length_b   1.000
_cell.length_c   1.000
_cell.angle_alpha   90.00
_cell.angle_beta   90.00
_cell.angle_gamma   90.00
#
_symmetry.space_group_name_H-M   'P 1'
#
loop_
_entity.id
_entity.type
_entity.pdbx_description
1 polymer ?
#
loop_
_entity_poly.entity_id
_entity_poly.type
_entity_poly.pdbx_seq_one_letter_code
_entity_poly.pdbx_strand_id
1 'polypeptide(L)'
;MKKVLKFGLMLSIAFSGMMFTGCEGEEGDPGATGAAGEKGDKGDKGDDGVGLEDELKYGSITVTYTGTRPDEVAFTKTITYKFAPIGANDLIEYSGSGINEETGADQYRVMRFLGSVDDVYQENYINLRLNRAVGEGDAIVYSFNDFEVYSNITTDDFKYFIINGEFNSYASEAGVTGFSYDPATGALKFASEFTVPGENNDTGFDLNVSTTVDAKVFQNIGQSGGEE
;
A
#
# COMPACT_ATOMS: atom_id res chain seq x y z
N MET A 1 -28.25 43.70 -43.70
CA MET A 1 -29.68 43.74 -44.08
C MET A 1 -29.78 43.69 -45.60
N LYS A 2 -30.17 42.55 -46.19
CA LYS A 2 -30.51 42.48 -47.63
C LYS A 2 -31.96 42.01 -47.75
N LYS A 3 -32.82 42.91 -48.22
CA LYS A 3 -34.23 42.66 -48.52
C LYS A 3 -34.35 42.16 -49.96
N VAL A 4 -35.01 41.01 -50.10
CA VAL A 4 -36.11 40.68 -51.03
C VAL A 4 -35.95 41.01 -52.51
N LEU A 5 -36.01 39.97 -53.35
CA LEU A 5 -36.72 40.05 -54.64
C LEU A 5 -37.59 38.80 -54.82
N LYS A 6 -38.86 39.04 -55.17
CA LYS A 6 -39.97 38.10 -55.28
C LYS A 6 -40.18 37.62 -56.72
N PHE A 7 -40.61 36.36 -56.83
CA PHE A 7 -41.63 35.78 -57.74
C PHE A 7 -41.59 36.01 -59.25
N GLY A 8 -41.61 34.90 -60.00
CA GLY A 8 -42.01 34.81 -61.40
C GLY A 8 -42.18 33.37 -61.85
N LEU A 9 -43.40 32.84 -61.67
CA LEU A 9 -43.88 31.52 -62.09
C LEU A 9 -44.11 31.47 -63.61
N MET A 10 -43.69 30.40 -64.31
CA MET A 10 -44.43 29.94 -65.49
C MET A 10 -44.27 28.43 -65.76
N LEU A 11 -45.39 27.86 -66.15
CA LEU A 11 -45.84 26.47 -66.14
C LEU A 11 -45.61 25.79 -67.50
N SER A 12 -45.26 24.50 -67.56
CA SER A 12 -45.61 23.65 -68.71
C SER A 12 -45.47 22.16 -68.37
N ILE A 13 -46.62 21.47 -68.41
CA ILE A 13 -46.83 20.04 -68.22
C ILE A 13 -46.62 19.33 -69.56
N ALA A 14 -45.85 18.23 -69.58
CA ALA A 14 -46.03 17.17 -70.57
C ALA A 14 -45.65 15.82 -69.97
N PHE A 15 -46.69 15.05 -69.69
CA PHE A 15 -46.74 13.69 -69.18
C PHE A 15 -46.38 12.72 -70.34
N SER A 16 -45.42 11.82 -70.15
CA SER A 16 -45.33 10.60 -70.96
C SER A 16 -44.77 9.49 -70.10
N GLY A 17 -45.65 8.55 -69.76
CA GLY A 17 -45.43 7.57 -68.71
C GLY A 17 -44.46 6.46 -69.07
N MET A 18 -43.84 5.93 -68.02
CA MET A 18 -43.53 4.50 -67.96
C MET A 18 -43.75 4.04 -66.52
N MET A 19 -44.58 3.00 -66.44
CA MET A 19 -45.05 2.31 -65.25
C MET A 19 -43.90 1.99 -64.29
N PHE A 20 -44.00 2.43 -63.04
CA PHE A 20 -43.48 1.65 -61.92
C PHE A 20 -44.61 1.53 -60.90
N THR A 21 -45.19 0.34 -60.91
CA THR A 21 -46.04 -0.25 -59.89
C THR A 21 -45.54 0.09 -58.49
N GLY A 22 -46.47 0.56 -57.66
CA GLY A 22 -46.24 0.69 -56.22
C GLY A 22 -45.82 -0.64 -55.63
N CYS A 23 -44.74 -0.60 -54.86
CA CYS A 23 -44.52 -1.57 -53.80
C CYS A 23 -44.54 -0.75 -52.52
N GLU A 24 -45.69 -0.74 -51.84
CA GLU A 24 -45.71 -0.51 -50.40
C GLU A 24 -44.67 -1.45 -49.80
N GLY A 25 -43.58 -0.90 -49.28
CA GLY A 25 -42.74 -1.64 -48.36
C GLY A 25 -43.51 -1.74 -47.07
N GLU A 26 -44.07 -2.92 -46.77
CA GLU A 26 -44.57 -3.20 -45.44
C GLU A 26 -43.44 -2.95 -44.44
N GLU A 27 -43.74 -2.15 -43.43
CA GLU A 27 -42.87 -1.92 -42.29
C GLU A 27 -42.63 -3.29 -41.63
N GLY A 28 -41.39 -3.77 -41.66
CA GLY A 28 -41.05 -5.08 -41.09
C GLY A 28 -41.37 -5.10 -39.61
N ASP A 29 -42.09 -6.13 -39.16
CA ASP A 29 -42.49 -6.29 -37.76
C ASP A 29 -41.28 -6.15 -36.80
N PRO A 30 -41.46 -5.51 -35.63
CA PRO A 30 -40.41 -5.46 -34.62
C PRO A 30 -39.93 -6.87 -34.25
N GLY A 31 -38.61 -7.07 -34.28
CA GLY A 31 -38.00 -8.36 -33.93
C GLY A 31 -38.41 -8.81 -32.52
N ALA A 32 -38.68 -10.11 -32.36
CA ALA A 32 -39.06 -10.69 -31.08
C ALA A 32 -38.04 -10.36 -29.98
N THR A 33 -38.53 -9.93 -28.82
CA THR A 33 -37.69 -9.67 -27.65
C THR A 33 -36.96 -10.95 -27.23
N GLY A 34 -35.63 -10.89 -27.11
CA GLY A 34 -34.81 -12.03 -26.70
C GLY A 34 -35.20 -12.55 -25.32
N ALA A 35 -35.10 -13.86 -25.12
CA ALA A 35 -35.40 -14.50 -23.83
C ALA A 35 -34.51 -13.92 -22.71
N ALA A 36 -35.09 -13.78 -21.52
CA ALA A 36 -34.33 -13.38 -20.34
C ALA A 36 -33.24 -14.43 -20.04
N GLY A 37 -31.99 -13.98 -19.89
CA GLY A 37 -30.87 -14.87 -19.55
C GLY A 37 -31.10 -15.53 -18.19
N GLU A 38 -30.70 -16.79 -18.07
CA GLU A 38 -30.78 -17.51 -16.80
C GLU A 38 -29.93 -16.81 -15.73
N LYS A 39 -30.43 -16.80 -14.50
CA LYS A 39 -29.71 -16.26 -13.36
C LYS A 39 -28.48 -17.14 -13.11
N GLY A 40 -27.28 -16.57 -13.25
CA GLY A 40 -26.04 -17.28 -12.96
C GLY A 40 -26.02 -17.86 -11.54
N ASP A 41 -25.45 -19.05 -11.42
CA ASP A 41 -25.29 -19.70 -10.13
C ASP A 41 -24.48 -18.83 -9.16
N LYS A 42 -24.81 -18.94 -7.88
CA LYS A 42 -24.04 -18.29 -6.82
C LYS A 42 -22.68 -18.98 -6.75
N GLY A 43 -21.61 -18.22 -6.99
CA GLY A 43 -20.24 -18.74 -6.86
C GLY A 43 -20.00 -19.35 -5.47
N ASP A 44 -19.20 -20.41 -5.43
CA ASP A 44 -18.78 -21.04 -4.19
C ASP A 44 -18.11 -20.01 -3.26
N LYS A 45 -18.25 -20.20 -1.95
CA LYS A 45 -17.48 -19.42 -0.98
C LYS A 45 -16.00 -19.76 -1.19
N GLY A 46 -15.15 -18.76 -1.38
CA GLY A 46 -13.71 -18.96 -1.42
C GLY A 46 -13.23 -19.51 -0.09
N ASP A 47 -12.69 -20.72 -0.09
CA ASP A 47 -12.03 -21.36 1.06
C ASP A 47 -10.55 -20.92 1.17
N ASP A 48 -10.13 -19.91 0.40
CA ASP A 48 -8.73 -19.49 0.21
C ASP A 48 -8.17 -18.61 1.36
N GLY A 49 -8.85 -18.51 2.50
CA GLY A 49 -8.42 -17.66 3.64
C GLY A 49 -7.42 -18.32 4.60
N VAL A 50 -7.04 -19.58 4.37
CA VAL A 50 -6.20 -20.36 5.28
C VAL A 50 -4.74 -19.89 5.17
N GLY A 51 -4.33 -18.99 6.05
CA GLY A 51 -2.94 -18.47 6.15
C GLY A 51 -2.85 -16.99 6.54
N LEU A 52 -3.82 -16.17 6.12
CA LEU A 52 -3.89 -14.73 6.43
C LEU A 52 -4.06 -14.45 7.93
N GLU A 53 -4.79 -15.32 8.62
CA GLU A 53 -4.98 -15.22 10.08
C GLU A 53 -3.67 -15.39 10.85
N ASP A 54 -2.76 -16.21 10.32
CA ASP A 54 -1.45 -16.46 10.93
C ASP A 54 -0.48 -15.29 10.73
N GLU A 55 -0.59 -14.54 9.64
CA GLU A 55 0.25 -13.36 9.38
C GLU A 55 -0.16 -12.16 10.23
N LEU A 56 -1.46 -12.00 10.47
CA LEU A 56 -2.02 -10.87 11.22
C LEU A 56 -1.86 -11.00 12.75
N LYS A 57 -1.51 -12.18 13.26
CA LYS A 57 -1.42 -12.44 14.72
C LYS A 57 -0.19 -11.81 15.40
N TYR A 58 0.76 -11.30 14.60
CA TYR A 58 2.02 -10.77 15.09
C TYR A 58 2.02 -9.25 15.26
N GLY A 59 0.84 -8.62 15.24
CA GLY A 59 0.70 -7.18 15.42
C GLY A 59 1.25 -6.39 14.24
N SER A 60 1.45 -5.09 14.44
CA SER A 60 1.59 -4.13 13.34
C SER A 60 2.61 -3.03 13.59
N ILE A 61 3.01 -2.40 12.49
CA ILE A 61 3.70 -1.11 12.51
C ILE A 61 2.76 -0.09 11.86
N THR A 62 2.41 0.97 12.58
CA THR A 62 1.66 2.10 12.04
C THR A 62 2.60 3.25 11.78
N VAL A 63 2.53 3.81 10.58
CA VAL A 63 3.33 4.97 10.16
C VAL A 63 2.40 6.10 9.74
N THR A 64 2.68 7.31 10.20
CA THR A 64 2.05 8.53 9.70
C THR A 64 3.10 9.42 9.04
N TYR A 65 2.88 9.69 7.76
CA TYR A 65 3.64 10.64 6.96
C TYR A 65 2.90 11.96 6.91
N THR A 66 3.58 13.07 7.19
CA THR A 66 3.05 14.43 6.99
C THR A 66 4.09 15.30 6.30
N GLY A 67 3.70 15.94 5.21
CA GLY A 67 4.61 16.79 4.44
C GLY A 67 3.91 17.40 3.23
N THR A 68 4.70 17.67 2.20
CA THR A 68 4.25 18.20 0.91
C THR A 68 4.61 17.21 -0.18
N ARG A 69 3.66 16.84 -1.05
CA ARG A 69 3.93 15.92 -2.16
C ARG A 69 4.62 16.63 -3.34
N PRO A 70 5.21 15.92 -4.32
CA PRO A 70 6.01 16.52 -5.39
C PRO A 70 5.32 17.62 -6.25
N ASP A 71 3.99 17.66 -6.29
CA ASP A 71 3.24 18.72 -7.00
C ASP A 71 2.79 19.86 -6.06
N GLU A 72 3.47 20.02 -4.93
CA GLU A 72 3.36 21.14 -3.98
C GLU A 72 2.05 21.21 -3.17
N VAL A 73 1.37 20.08 -2.99
CA VAL A 73 0.18 20.00 -2.13
C VAL A 73 0.54 19.35 -0.79
N ALA A 74 0.03 19.89 0.32
CA ALA A 74 0.19 19.27 1.62
C ALA A 74 -0.53 17.91 1.68
N PHE A 75 0.05 16.94 2.38
CA PHE A 75 -0.57 15.65 2.61
C PHE A 75 -0.30 15.13 4.02
N THR A 76 -1.24 14.32 4.50
CA THR A 76 -1.06 13.44 5.65
C THR A 76 -1.58 12.06 5.26
N LYS A 77 -0.78 11.02 5.48
CA LYS A 77 -1.16 9.63 5.22
C LYS A 77 -0.76 8.76 6.39
N THR A 78 -1.70 7.99 6.91
CA THR A 78 -1.45 6.93 7.89
C THR A 78 -1.58 5.56 7.22
N ILE A 79 -0.58 4.71 7.41
CA ILE A 79 -0.53 3.34 6.89
C ILE A 79 -0.27 2.39 8.06
N THR A 80 -0.98 1.27 8.12
CA THR A 80 -0.74 0.22 9.11
C THR A 80 -0.31 -1.06 8.40
N TYR A 81 0.96 -1.42 8.55
CA TYR A 81 1.58 -2.65 8.06
C TYR A 81 1.31 -3.78 9.05
N LYS A 82 0.69 -4.87 8.60
CA LYS A 82 0.16 -5.92 9.49
C LYS A 82 0.68 -7.32 9.19
N PHE A 83 1.10 -7.58 7.96
CA PHE A 83 1.47 -8.92 7.53
C PHE A 83 2.93 -9.17 7.87
N ALA A 84 3.22 -10.20 8.66
CA ALA A 84 4.59 -10.62 8.92
C ALA A 84 5.13 -11.45 7.75
N PRO A 85 6.47 -11.54 7.59
CA PRO A 85 7.09 -12.46 6.64
C PRO A 85 6.61 -13.91 6.81
N ILE A 86 6.41 -14.65 5.71
CA ILE A 86 6.11 -16.08 5.73
C ILE A 86 7.44 -16.85 5.77
N GLY A 87 7.56 -17.81 6.68
CA GLY A 87 8.71 -18.71 6.76
C GLY A 87 9.40 -18.67 8.12
N ALA A 88 9.74 -19.82 8.69
CA ALA A 88 10.36 -19.86 10.02
C ALA A 88 11.72 -19.14 10.07
N ASN A 89 12.50 -19.23 8.99
CA ASN A 89 13.79 -18.53 8.88
C ASN A 89 13.57 -17.01 8.74
N ASP A 90 12.63 -16.59 7.89
CA ASP A 90 12.30 -15.18 7.67
C ASP A 90 11.70 -14.52 8.91
N LEU A 91 10.93 -15.26 9.71
CA LEU A 91 10.41 -14.76 11.00
C LEU A 91 11.53 -14.51 12.02
N ILE A 92 12.58 -15.35 12.05
CA ILE A 92 13.73 -15.15 12.93
C ILE A 92 14.59 -13.98 12.44
N GLU A 93 14.77 -13.87 11.12
CA GLU A 93 15.55 -12.80 10.50
C GLU A 93 14.86 -11.45 10.62
N TYR A 94 13.58 -11.36 10.30
CA TYR A 94 12.88 -10.09 10.13
C TYR A 94 11.82 -9.80 11.20
N SER A 95 11.49 -10.75 12.08
CA SER A 95 10.57 -10.52 13.20
C SER A 95 11.10 -11.08 14.52
N GLY A 96 12.41 -10.93 14.77
CA GLY A 96 13.12 -11.58 15.88
C GLY A 96 13.57 -10.64 17.01
N SER A 97 13.95 -11.23 18.15
CA SER A 97 14.73 -10.58 19.20
C SER A 97 15.95 -11.42 19.56
N GLY A 98 17.02 -10.77 20.01
CA GLY A 98 18.26 -11.43 20.38
C GLY A 98 19.32 -10.44 20.85
N ILE A 99 20.57 -10.88 20.86
CA ILE A 99 21.73 -10.04 21.16
C ILE A 99 22.48 -9.80 19.86
N ASN A 100 22.88 -8.55 19.63
CA ASN A 100 23.85 -8.22 18.59
C ASN A 100 25.23 -8.69 19.06
N GLU A 101 25.78 -9.74 18.44
CA GLU A 101 27.02 -10.37 18.87
C GLU A 101 28.25 -9.45 18.76
N GLU A 102 28.23 -8.47 17.86
CA GLU A 102 29.33 -7.51 17.68
C GLU A 102 29.36 -6.45 18.78
N THR A 103 28.18 -6.00 19.22
CA THR A 103 28.05 -4.84 20.13
C THR A 103 27.60 -5.21 21.54
N GLY A 104 27.05 -6.41 21.73
CA GLY A 104 26.40 -6.84 22.97
C GLY A 104 25.04 -6.18 23.24
N ALA A 105 24.53 -5.36 22.32
CA ALA A 105 23.24 -4.68 22.47
C ALA A 105 22.06 -5.66 22.33
N ASP A 106 20.96 -5.39 23.05
CA ASP A 106 19.70 -6.06 22.74
C ASP A 106 19.26 -5.64 21.34
N GLN A 107 18.84 -6.59 20.51
CA GLN A 107 18.39 -6.33 19.14
C GLN A 107 16.96 -6.81 18.94
N TYR A 108 16.17 -5.99 18.26
CA TYR A 108 14.77 -6.25 17.91
C TYR A 108 14.56 -5.97 16.41
N ARG A 109 14.11 -6.97 15.67
CA ARG A 109 13.83 -6.93 14.23
C ARG A 109 12.33 -7.05 14.02
N VAL A 110 11.76 -6.11 13.26
CA VAL A 110 10.34 -6.10 12.93
C VAL A 110 10.16 -5.61 11.49
N MET A 111 9.79 -6.53 10.61
CA MET A 111 9.35 -6.25 9.26
C MET A 111 7.85 -6.52 9.15
N ARG A 112 7.11 -5.60 8.55
CA ARG A 112 5.70 -5.80 8.23
C ARG A 112 5.39 -5.31 6.82
N PHE A 113 4.54 -6.05 6.13
CA PHE A 113 4.02 -5.72 4.81
C PHE A 113 2.60 -5.14 4.91
N LEU A 114 2.22 -4.36 3.90
CA LEU A 114 0.87 -3.80 3.79
C LEU A 114 -0.14 -4.83 3.25
N GLY A 115 0.31 -5.73 2.37
CA GLY A 115 -0.48 -6.84 1.81
C GLY A 115 0.06 -8.21 2.26
N SER A 116 -0.67 -9.28 1.96
CA SER A 116 -0.25 -10.66 2.25
C SER A 116 0.95 -11.08 1.40
N VAL A 117 1.77 -11.99 1.93
CA VAL A 117 3.08 -12.34 1.36
C VAL A 117 3.02 -13.19 0.08
N ASP A 118 1.88 -13.80 -0.21
CA ASP A 118 1.63 -14.52 -1.48
C ASP A 118 1.39 -13.60 -2.69
N ASP A 119 1.42 -12.27 -2.52
CA ASP A 119 1.28 -11.33 -3.63
C ASP A 119 2.59 -11.20 -4.41
N VAL A 120 2.56 -11.53 -5.72
CA VAL A 120 3.71 -11.52 -6.63
C VAL A 120 4.32 -10.11 -6.79
N TYR A 121 3.64 -9.07 -6.29
CA TYR A 121 4.03 -7.66 -6.39
C TYR A 121 4.13 -6.95 -5.03
N GLN A 122 4.76 -7.59 -4.04
CA GLN A 122 4.98 -6.94 -2.74
C GLN A 122 6.06 -5.86 -2.80
N GLU A 123 5.61 -4.60 -2.91
CA GLU A 123 6.48 -3.43 -2.79
C GLU A 123 6.25 -2.67 -1.48
N ASN A 124 5.14 -2.87 -0.75
CA ASN A 124 4.82 -2.05 0.43
C ASN A 124 5.22 -2.72 1.74
N TYR A 125 6.32 -2.24 2.33
CA TYR A 125 6.84 -2.75 3.60
C TYR A 125 7.50 -1.66 4.44
N ILE A 126 7.69 -2.01 5.71
CA ILE A 126 8.59 -1.33 6.62
C ILE A 126 9.43 -2.39 7.33
N ASN A 127 10.74 -2.16 7.40
CA ASN A 127 11.70 -3.02 8.07
C ASN A 127 12.48 -2.21 9.12
N LEU A 128 12.39 -2.62 10.38
CA LEU A 128 13.00 -1.95 11.51
C LEU A 128 13.94 -2.92 12.24
N ARG A 129 15.20 -2.53 12.44
CA ARG A 129 16.17 -3.20 13.31
C ARG A 129 16.64 -2.24 14.39
N LEU A 130 16.01 -2.31 15.55
CA LEU A 130 16.31 -1.50 16.73
C LEU A 130 17.33 -2.21 17.62
N ASN A 131 18.44 -1.54 17.90
CA ASN A 131 19.37 -1.90 18.96
C ASN A 131 19.09 -1.06 20.20
N ARG A 132 19.20 -1.68 21.37
CA ARG A 132 19.10 -1.05 22.68
C ARG A 132 20.34 -1.41 23.49
N ALA A 133 21.10 -0.41 23.88
CA ALA A 133 22.35 -0.57 24.62
C ALA A 133 22.38 0.30 25.88
N VAL A 134 23.27 -0.04 26.82
CA VAL A 134 23.61 0.83 27.95
C VAL A 134 24.80 1.68 27.54
N GLY A 135 24.58 2.99 27.43
CA GLY A 135 25.58 4.00 27.12
C GLY A 135 26.27 4.56 28.37
N GLU A 136 26.91 5.71 28.20
CA GLU A 136 27.62 6.38 29.30
C GLU A 136 26.67 6.79 30.44
N GLY A 137 27.12 6.59 31.68
CA GLY A 137 26.33 6.94 32.87
C GLY A 137 25.06 6.11 33.03
N ASP A 138 25.06 4.87 32.53
CA ASP A 138 23.93 3.92 32.56
C ASP A 138 22.70 4.38 31.74
N ALA A 139 22.85 5.39 30.87
CA ALA A 139 21.77 5.86 30.01
C ALA A 139 21.43 4.80 28.96
N ILE A 140 20.14 4.53 28.74
CA ILE A 140 19.73 3.65 27.63
C ILE A 140 19.82 4.42 26.33
N VAL A 141 20.53 3.85 25.36
CA VAL A 141 20.70 4.38 24.01
C VAL A 141 20.00 3.45 23.03
N TYR A 142 19.28 4.04 22.09
CA TYR A 142 18.62 3.34 21.01
C TYR A 142 19.22 3.74 19.68
N SER A 143 19.42 2.77 18.80
CA SER A 143 19.87 3.03 17.42
C SER A 143 19.17 2.09 16.46
N PHE A 144 18.87 2.58 15.27
CA PHE A 144 18.36 1.78 14.17
C PHE A 144 19.49 1.41 13.24
N ASN A 145 19.66 0.11 13.02
CA ASN A 145 20.54 -0.40 11.97
C ASN A 145 19.81 -0.44 10.63
N ASP A 146 18.51 -0.77 10.68
CA ASP A 146 17.59 -0.68 9.57
C ASP A 146 16.36 0.11 10.02
N PHE A 147 15.98 1.09 9.22
CA PHE A 147 14.74 1.82 9.25
C PHE A 147 14.39 2.08 7.79
N GLU A 148 13.96 1.02 7.12
CA GLU A 148 13.70 1.03 5.70
C GLU A 148 12.19 1.08 5.49
N VAL A 149 11.76 1.97 4.60
CA VAL A 149 10.36 2.06 4.20
C VAL A 149 10.25 2.02 2.69
N TYR A 150 9.23 1.32 2.21
CA TYR A 150 8.73 1.46 0.86
C TYR A 150 7.21 1.57 0.94
N SER A 151 6.69 2.76 0.65
CA SER A 151 5.27 3.08 0.82
C SER A 151 4.69 3.72 -0.43
N ASN A 152 3.70 3.07 -1.04
CA ASN A 152 2.91 3.64 -2.12
C ASN A 152 1.80 4.51 -1.52
N ILE A 153 1.90 5.81 -1.73
CA ILE A 153 0.94 6.79 -1.21
C ILE A 153 -0.07 7.12 -2.29
N THR A 154 -1.33 6.74 -2.07
CA THR A 154 -2.48 7.18 -2.88
C THR A 154 -3.24 8.29 -2.19
N THR A 155 -3.73 9.26 -2.97
CA THR A 155 -4.48 10.42 -2.48
C THR A 155 -5.88 10.48 -3.10
N ASP A 156 -6.79 11.21 -2.45
CA ASP A 156 -8.22 11.29 -2.85
C ASP A 156 -8.44 11.98 -4.21
N ASP A 157 -7.46 12.73 -4.70
CA ASP A 157 -7.45 13.31 -6.04
C ASP A 157 -6.88 12.36 -7.12
N PHE A 158 -6.91 11.05 -6.85
CA PHE A 158 -6.50 9.96 -7.75
C PHE A 158 -5.04 10.05 -8.22
N LYS A 159 -4.16 10.60 -7.37
CA LYS A 159 -2.71 10.64 -7.61
C LYS A 159 -2.00 9.62 -6.72
N TYR A 160 -0.78 9.28 -7.13
CA TYR A 160 0.11 8.46 -6.36
C TYR A 160 1.54 9.00 -6.37
N PHE A 161 2.29 8.69 -5.32
CA PHE A 161 3.73 8.84 -5.24
C PHE A 161 4.29 7.79 -4.27
N ILE A 162 5.60 7.66 -4.21
CA ILE A 162 6.28 6.66 -3.39
C ILE A 162 7.09 7.38 -2.32
N ILE A 163 7.12 6.81 -1.12
CA ILE A 163 8.10 7.14 -0.10
C ILE A 163 8.99 5.90 0.04
N ASN A 164 10.19 5.97 -0.52
CA ASN A 164 11.19 4.92 -0.44
C ASN A 164 12.46 5.48 0.20
N GLY A 165 12.99 4.82 1.22
CA GLY A 165 14.26 5.25 1.81
C GLY A 165 14.64 4.55 3.11
N GLU A 166 15.92 4.73 3.45
CA GLU A 166 16.53 4.29 4.71
C GLU A 166 16.70 5.51 5.64
N PHE A 167 16.03 5.48 6.79
CA PHE A 167 15.93 6.61 7.72
C PHE A 167 16.68 6.37 9.05
N ASN A 168 17.67 5.47 9.02
CA ASN A 168 18.38 4.94 10.18
C ASN A 168 18.92 6.06 11.09
N SER A 169 19.63 7.03 10.50
CA SER A 169 20.27 8.13 11.24
C SER A 169 19.24 9.08 11.86
N TYR A 170 18.24 9.52 11.09
CA TYR A 170 17.20 10.44 11.55
C TYR A 170 16.40 9.84 12.71
N ALA A 171 16.00 8.57 12.57
CA ALA A 171 15.26 7.86 13.61
C ALA A 171 16.12 7.62 14.87
N SER A 172 17.42 7.31 14.70
CA SER A 172 18.34 7.11 15.83
C SER A 172 18.61 8.40 16.60
N GLU A 173 18.79 9.52 15.89
CA GLU A 173 19.04 10.84 16.50
C GLU A 173 17.82 11.34 17.28
N ALA A 174 16.61 11.16 16.73
CA ALA A 174 15.38 11.52 17.41
C ALA A 174 15.10 10.63 18.65
N GLY A 175 15.57 9.39 18.61
CA GLY A 175 15.38 8.40 19.66
C GLY A 175 14.01 7.72 19.61
N VAL A 176 13.77 6.84 20.60
CA VAL A 176 12.51 6.11 20.73
C VAL A 176 11.83 6.42 22.06
N THR A 177 10.50 6.38 22.05
CA THR A 177 9.66 6.56 23.23
C THR A 177 8.78 5.34 23.47
N GLY A 178 8.30 5.17 24.71
CA GLY A 178 7.35 4.10 25.05
C GLY A 178 7.89 2.69 24.83
N PHE A 179 9.22 2.50 24.84
CA PHE A 179 9.81 1.17 24.65
C PHE A 179 9.35 0.20 25.75
N SER A 180 8.86 -0.96 25.34
CA SER A 180 8.59 -2.09 26.21
C SER A 180 8.80 -3.40 25.46
N TYR A 181 9.37 -4.39 26.13
CA TYR A 181 9.54 -5.74 25.61
C TYR A 181 9.22 -6.76 26.69
N ASP A 182 8.37 -7.73 26.37
CA ASP A 182 8.07 -8.89 27.22
C ASP A 182 8.58 -10.18 26.55
N PRO A 183 9.67 -10.79 27.06
CA PRO A 183 10.24 -12.01 26.48
C PRO A 183 9.33 -13.24 26.64
N ALA A 184 8.37 -13.23 27.57
CA ALA A 184 7.46 -14.37 27.74
C ALA A 184 6.39 -14.43 26.64
N THR A 185 6.01 -13.27 26.10
CA THR A 185 4.96 -13.16 25.07
C THR A 185 5.47 -12.70 23.71
N GLY A 186 6.73 -12.25 23.66
CA GLY A 186 7.33 -11.61 22.49
C GLY A 186 6.78 -10.21 22.21
N ALA A 187 5.94 -9.65 23.10
CA ALA A 187 5.31 -8.36 22.86
C ALA A 187 6.36 -7.24 22.89
N LEU A 188 6.43 -6.48 21.79
CA LEU A 188 7.34 -5.37 21.59
C LEU A 188 6.55 -4.13 21.22
N LYS A 189 6.79 -3.04 21.95
CA LYS A 189 6.21 -1.73 21.66
C LYS A 189 7.25 -0.64 21.72
N PHE A 190 7.17 0.32 20.81
CA PHE A 190 7.90 1.59 20.86
C PHE A 190 7.31 2.56 19.83
N ALA A 191 7.69 3.82 19.92
CA ALA A 191 7.36 4.84 18.93
C ALA A 191 8.60 5.67 18.58
N SER A 192 8.64 6.22 17.37
CA SER A 192 9.64 7.18 16.92
C SER A 192 8.97 8.32 16.16
N GLU A 193 9.52 9.52 16.24
CA GLU A 193 9.05 10.68 15.47
C GLU A 193 10.25 11.50 15.04
N PHE A 194 10.40 11.73 13.74
CA PHE A 194 11.54 12.44 13.16
C PHE A 194 11.16 13.11 11.84
N THR A 195 12.03 14.00 11.38
CA THR A 195 11.90 14.69 10.09
C THR A 195 13.02 14.23 9.16
N VAL A 196 12.66 13.86 7.93
CA VAL A 196 13.60 13.59 6.84
C VAL A 196 13.66 14.83 5.95
N PRO A 197 14.84 15.45 5.76
CA PRO A 197 14.96 16.63 4.90
C PRO A 197 14.53 16.36 3.45
N GLY A 198 14.05 17.40 2.77
CA GLY A 198 13.60 17.31 1.37
C GLY A 198 14.62 16.73 0.40
N GLU A 199 15.91 17.03 0.56
CA GLU A 199 16.95 16.45 -0.31
C GLU A 199 17.20 14.95 -0.10
N ASN A 200 16.66 14.38 0.99
CA ASN A 200 16.88 13.00 1.41
C ASN A 200 15.61 12.13 1.31
N ASN A 201 14.58 12.60 0.59
CA ASN A 201 13.38 11.81 0.31
C ASN A 201 12.74 12.18 -1.04
N ASP A 202 11.94 11.26 -1.59
CA ASP A 202 11.37 11.40 -2.93
C ASP A 202 10.34 12.52 -3.10
N THR A 203 9.86 13.13 -2.00
CA THR A 203 8.90 14.24 -2.10
C THR A 203 9.55 15.56 -2.51
N GLY A 204 10.86 15.71 -2.27
CA GLY A 204 11.58 16.98 -2.44
C GLY A 204 11.30 18.02 -1.36
N PHE A 205 10.51 17.68 -0.33
CA PHE A 205 10.16 18.54 0.80
C PHE A 205 10.40 17.82 2.13
N ASP A 206 10.52 18.59 3.21
CA ASP A 206 10.66 18.00 4.55
C ASP A 206 9.47 17.08 4.86
N LEU A 207 9.80 15.85 5.27
CA LEU A 207 8.86 14.78 5.52
C LEU A 207 8.90 14.40 7.00
N ASN A 208 7.80 14.64 7.71
CA ASN A 208 7.65 14.15 9.08
C ASN A 208 7.16 12.72 9.07
N VAL A 209 7.86 11.85 9.80
CA VAL A 209 7.57 10.42 9.92
C VAL A 209 7.36 10.10 11.39
N SER A 210 6.16 9.66 11.73
CA SER A 210 5.82 9.14 13.06
C SER A 210 5.51 7.65 12.95
N THR A 211 6.13 6.82 13.79
CA THR A 211 5.89 5.38 13.83
C THR A 211 5.42 4.93 15.20
N THR A 212 4.56 3.92 15.21
CA THR A 212 4.16 3.17 16.40
C THR A 212 4.27 1.69 16.09
N VAL A 213 5.09 0.99 16.85
CA VAL A 213 5.23 -0.46 16.82
C VAL A 213 4.40 -1.04 17.96
N ASP A 214 3.49 -1.95 17.63
CA ASP A 214 2.79 -2.82 18.58
C ASP A 214 2.72 -4.21 17.95
N ALA A 215 3.81 -4.95 18.14
CA ALA A 215 4.10 -6.17 17.39
C ALA A 215 4.57 -7.30 18.31
N LYS A 216 4.60 -8.52 17.77
CA LYS A 216 5.25 -9.67 18.40
C LYS A 216 6.53 -10.01 17.65
N VAL A 217 7.57 -10.30 18.42
CA VAL A 217 8.86 -10.78 17.93
C VAL A 217 9.24 -12.12 18.55
N PHE A 218 10.04 -12.89 17.83
CA PHE A 218 10.46 -14.23 18.22
C PHE A 218 11.86 -14.21 18.82
N GLN A 219 12.03 -14.79 20.00
CA GLN A 219 13.35 -14.96 20.57
C GLN A 219 14.16 -15.96 19.74
N ASN A 220 15.34 -15.57 19.28
CA ASN A 220 16.28 -16.51 18.69
C ASN A 220 16.88 -17.37 19.81
N ILE A 221 16.63 -18.67 19.78
CA ILE A 221 17.15 -19.67 20.73
C ILE A 221 18.30 -20.51 20.17
N GLY A 222 18.87 -20.08 19.03
CA GLY A 222 19.84 -20.81 18.24
C GLY A 222 19.18 -21.79 17.26
N GLN A 223 19.79 -21.97 16.08
CA GLN A 223 19.60 -23.23 15.35
C GLN A 223 20.31 -24.30 16.17
N SER A 224 19.63 -25.38 16.55
CA SER A 224 20.32 -26.57 17.01
C SER A 224 21.28 -26.97 15.90
N GLY A 225 22.59 -26.78 16.12
CA GLY A 225 23.63 -27.16 15.18
C GLY A 225 23.48 -28.63 14.81
N GLY A 226 22.88 -28.88 13.66
CA GLY A 226 23.06 -30.11 12.91
C GLY A 226 24.14 -29.83 11.88
N GLU A 227 25.39 -29.79 12.31
CA GLU A 227 26.50 -30.05 11.40
C GLU A 227 26.37 -31.52 10.99
N GLU A 228 26.10 -31.77 9.71
CA GLU A 228 26.44 -33.06 9.05
C GLU A 228 27.96 -33.20 8.89
#